data_AF-A0A3R6NIZ5-F1
#
_entry.id   AF-A0A3R6NIZ5-F1
#
_cell.length_a   1.000
_cell.length_b   1.000
_cell.length_c   1.000
_cell.angle_alpha   90.00
_cell.angle_beta   90.00
_cell.angle_gamma   90.00
#
_symmetry.space_group_name_H-M   'P 1'
#
loop_
_entity.id
_entity.type
_entity.pdbx_description
1 polymer ?
#
loop_
_entity_poly.entity_id
_entity_poly.type
_entity_poly.pdbx_seq_one_letter_code
_entity_poly.pdbx_strand_id
1 'polypeptide(L)'
;MKKKLCLIFCIVSCILMMAGCSLSLTKTNKNFNKKTLETNADSFVTSWFSYDFESAVKSMKEQSTEVDEDTVNQYKESIQLKKKYGKQGNKVDTDFTISSDSATVVETYTTSSGKKLIFSVTYDEKGQTSSWKVEEYKSLGDKMAKAGLNTVLSMAIVFAVLIFIAIIIAQFKHIGNFQNGAKKEEVKAEPVVEAAPVVEEENLVDDLELVAVITAAIAAASETESADGLVIRSIIRR
;
A
#
# COMPACT_ATOMS: atom_id res chain seq x y z
N MET A 1 17.78 -20.19 30.45
CA MET A 1 16.80 -19.12 30.73
C MET A 1 16.89 -17.94 29.75
N LYS A 2 18.09 -17.48 29.38
CA LYS A 2 18.32 -16.36 28.43
C LYS A 2 17.65 -16.51 27.05
N LYS A 3 17.66 -17.72 26.45
CA LYS A 3 17.03 -17.98 25.13
C LYS A 3 15.49 -17.89 25.15
N LYS A 4 14.85 -18.32 26.24
CA LYS A 4 13.39 -18.25 26.41
C LYS A 4 12.93 -16.81 26.71
N LEU A 5 13.75 -16.04 27.44
CA LEU A 5 13.48 -14.64 27.74
C LEU A 5 13.60 -13.75 26.49
N CYS A 6 14.58 -14.02 25.63
CA CYS A 6 14.76 -13.32 24.35
C CYS A 6 13.57 -13.54 23.40
N LEU A 7 13.06 -14.78 23.33
CA LEU A 7 11.90 -15.14 22.51
C LEU A 7 10.61 -14.46 23.01
N ILE A 8 10.40 -14.40 24.32
CA ILE A 8 9.26 -13.69 24.92
C ILE A 8 9.34 -12.19 24.62
N PHE A 9 10.54 -11.60 24.68
CA PHE A 9 10.74 -10.18 24.37
C PHE A 9 10.48 -9.87 22.88
N CYS A 10 10.91 -10.74 21.95
CA CYS A 10 10.59 -10.61 20.53
C CYS A 10 9.07 -10.69 20.27
N ILE A 11 8.37 -11.64 20.90
CA ILE A 11 6.91 -11.78 20.73
C ILE A 11 6.17 -10.56 21.28
N VAL A 12 6.57 -10.05 22.45
CA VAL A 12 5.98 -8.84 23.05
C VAL A 12 6.27 -7.60 22.20
N SER A 13 7.47 -7.49 21.62
CA SER A 13 7.84 -6.42 20.68
C SER A 13 6.99 -6.46 19.40
N CYS A 14 6.78 -7.66 18.82
CA CYS A 14 5.92 -7.81 17.65
C CYS A 14 4.45 -7.43 17.94
N ILE A 15 3.94 -7.73 19.14
CA ILE A 15 2.58 -7.36 19.56
C ILE A 15 2.47 -5.84 19.79
N LEU A 16 3.49 -5.21 20.38
CA LEU A 16 3.55 -3.77 20.59
C LEU A 16 3.68 -2.98 19.29
N MET A 17 4.41 -3.50 18.30
CA MET A 17 4.48 -2.89 16.96
C MET A 17 3.15 -2.97 16.19
N MET A 18 2.36 -4.03 16.40
CA MET A 18 1.00 -4.11 15.84
C MET A 18 0.02 -3.15 16.56
N ALA A 19 0.18 -2.89 17.86
CA ALA A 19 -0.64 -1.93 18.60
C ALA A 19 -0.26 -0.46 18.33
N GLY A 20 0.99 -0.19 17.95
CA GLY A 20 1.50 1.15 17.63
C GLY A 20 1.06 1.70 16.27
N CYS A 21 0.65 0.83 15.33
CA CYS A 21 0.21 1.25 14.00
C CYS A 21 -1.23 1.80 13.98
N SER A 22 -2.00 1.62 15.05
CA SER A 22 -3.34 2.19 15.23
C SER A 22 -3.34 3.58 15.86
N LEU A 23 -2.21 4.07 16.35
CA LEU A 23 -2.08 5.45 16.84
C LEU A 23 -1.70 6.36 15.65
N SER A 24 -2.50 6.34 14.59
CA SER A 24 -2.39 7.39 13.58
C SER A 24 -2.70 8.71 14.29
N LEU A 25 -1.68 9.55 14.42
CA LEU A 25 -1.80 10.99 14.62
C LEU A 25 -2.50 11.58 13.38
N THR A 26 -3.75 11.21 13.13
CA THR A 26 -4.57 11.87 12.13
C THR A 26 -4.84 13.25 12.67
N LYS A 27 -4.13 14.23 12.13
CA LYS A 27 -4.44 15.65 12.23
C LYS A 27 -5.92 15.78 11.82
N THR A 28 -6.83 15.82 12.78
CA THR A 28 -8.26 15.84 12.50
C THR A 28 -8.59 17.18 11.87
N ASN A 29 -8.88 17.16 10.57
CA ASN A 29 -9.39 18.34 9.89
C ASN A 29 -10.74 18.72 10.53
N LYS A 30 -10.76 19.88 11.20
CA LYS A 30 -11.95 20.37 11.94
C LYS A 30 -13.16 20.60 11.04
N ASN A 31 -12.98 20.64 9.71
CA ASN A 31 -14.05 20.79 8.74
C ASN A 31 -14.78 19.47 8.43
N PHE A 32 -14.22 18.31 8.78
CA PHE A 32 -14.89 17.02 8.58
C PHE A 32 -15.93 16.76 9.66
N ASN A 33 -17.15 17.22 9.42
CA ASN A 33 -18.30 16.82 10.22
C ASN A 33 -18.80 15.46 9.73
N LYS A 34 -18.54 14.41 10.51
CA LYS A 34 -18.95 13.02 10.22
C LYS A 34 -20.42 12.93 9.80
N LYS A 35 -21.34 13.55 10.54
CA LYS A 35 -22.78 13.48 10.24
C LYS A 35 -23.13 14.15 8.91
N THR A 36 -22.47 15.27 8.59
CA THR A 36 -22.64 15.94 7.29
C THR A 36 -22.15 15.06 6.15
N LEU A 37 -20.97 14.46 6.29
CA LEU A 37 -20.40 13.59 5.25
C LEU A 37 -21.22 12.31 5.06
N GLU A 38 -21.71 11.70 6.14
CA GLU A 38 -22.65 10.57 6.06
C GLU A 38 -23.94 10.97 5.34
N THR A 39 -24.50 12.15 5.64
CA THR A 39 -25.71 12.66 4.95
C THR A 39 -25.45 12.91 3.46
N ASN A 40 -24.26 13.40 3.11
CA ASN A 40 -23.85 13.60 1.73
C ASN A 40 -23.68 12.26 1.00
N ALA A 41 -23.11 11.25 1.67
CA ALA A 41 -22.99 9.89 1.14
C ALA A 41 -24.37 9.25 0.93
N ASP A 42 -25.29 9.37 1.90
CA ASP A 42 -26.68 8.92 1.80
C ASP A 42 -27.38 9.54 0.57
N SER A 43 -27.18 10.84 0.37
CA SER A 43 -27.73 11.59 -0.76
C SER A 43 -27.12 11.14 -2.10
N PHE A 44 -25.81 10.83 -2.10
CA PHE A 44 -25.12 10.28 -3.26
C PHE A 44 -25.65 8.89 -3.62
N VAL A 45 -25.80 7.98 -2.66
CA VAL A 45 -26.34 6.63 -2.92
C VAL A 45 -27.75 6.73 -3.51
N THR A 46 -28.59 7.58 -2.93
CA THR A 46 -29.95 7.81 -3.42
C THR A 46 -29.94 8.33 -4.86
N SER A 47 -29.08 9.33 -5.13
CA SER A 47 -28.92 9.90 -6.47
C SER A 47 -28.45 8.87 -7.48
N TRP A 48 -27.46 8.04 -7.11
CA TRP A 48 -26.91 6.98 -7.97
C TRP A 48 -28.00 5.95 -8.38
N PHE A 49 -28.87 5.54 -7.44
CA PHE A 49 -29.98 4.64 -7.76
C PHE A 49 -31.04 5.29 -8.66
N SER A 50 -31.27 6.60 -8.55
CA SER A 50 -32.18 7.32 -9.44
C SER A 50 -31.58 7.71 -10.80
N TYR A 51 -30.25 7.79 -10.91
CA TYR A 51 -29.58 8.33 -12.08
C TYR A 51 -29.72 7.44 -13.32
N ASP A 52 -30.03 8.04 -14.47
CA ASP A 52 -30.15 7.33 -15.73
C ASP A 52 -28.80 7.27 -16.48
N PHE A 53 -27.99 6.29 -16.08
CA PHE A 53 -26.69 6.03 -16.72
C PHE A 53 -26.83 5.60 -18.19
N GLU A 54 -27.94 4.96 -18.60
CA GLU A 54 -28.11 4.50 -19.99
C GLU A 54 -28.26 5.69 -20.93
N SER A 55 -29.13 6.64 -20.56
CA SER A 55 -29.30 7.89 -21.31
C SER A 55 -28.02 8.72 -21.32
N ALA A 56 -27.29 8.79 -20.20
CA ALA A 56 -26.02 9.50 -20.13
C ALA A 56 -24.93 8.90 -21.04
N VAL A 57 -24.79 7.57 -21.07
CA VAL A 57 -23.84 6.90 -21.98
C VAL A 57 -24.23 7.12 -23.45
N LYS A 58 -25.55 7.11 -23.75
CA LYS A 58 -26.04 7.36 -25.10
C LYS A 58 -25.73 8.79 -25.55
N SER A 59 -26.04 9.80 -24.73
CA SER A 59 -25.79 11.19 -25.06
C SER A 59 -24.30 11.50 -25.22
N MET A 60 -23.44 10.94 -24.36
CA MET A 60 -21.97 11.11 -24.48
C MET A 60 -21.42 10.58 -25.80
N LYS A 61 -21.94 9.44 -26.28
CA LYS A 61 -21.53 8.86 -27.57
C LYS A 61 -22.06 9.63 -28.78
N GLU A 62 -23.25 10.24 -28.65
CA GLU A 62 -23.90 10.97 -29.74
C GLU A 62 -23.39 12.41 -29.87
N GLN A 63 -22.99 13.04 -28.77
CA GLN A 63 -22.68 14.47 -28.71
C GLN A 63 -21.18 14.79 -28.78
N SER A 64 -20.30 13.81 -28.55
CA SER A 64 -18.85 14.06 -28.43
C SER A 64 -18.04 13.27 -29.46
N THR A 65 -17.14 13.96 -30.16
CA THR A 65 -16.14 13.36 -31.07
C THR A 65 -15.00 12.67 -30.32
N GLU A 66 -14.70 13.13 -29.10
CA GLU A 66 -13.81 12.49 -28.13
C GLU A 66 -14.62 12.11 -26.90
N VAL A 67 -14.66 10.81 -26.61
CA VAL A 67 -15.39 10.27 -25.47
C VAL A 67 -14.37 9.77 -24.48
N ASP A 68 -14.42 10.28 -23.25
CA ASP A 68 -13.64 9.73 -22.16
C ASP A 68 -14.08 8.29 -21.87
N GLU A 69 -13.26 7.34 -22.30
CA GLU A 69 -13.61 5.92 -22.30
C GLU A 69 -13.74 5.39 -20.87
N ASP A 70 -12.96 5.92 -19.94
CA ASP A 70 -13.00 5.57 -18.52
C ASP A 70 -14.34 5.97 -17.87
N THR A 71 -14.83 7.18 -18.10
CA THR A 71 -16.16 7.61 -17.63
C THR A 71 -17.26 6.75 -18.23
N VAL A 72 -17.18 6.45 -19.52
CA VAL A 72 -18.16 5.57 -20.18
C VAL A 72 -18.14 4.16 -19.59
N ASN A 73 -16.96 3.62 -19.29
CA ASN A 73 -16.82 2.29 -18.71
C ASN A 73 -17.38 2.25 -17.28
N GLN A 74 -17.09 3.24 -16.44
CA GLN A 74 -17.69 3.36 -15.12
C GLN A 74 -19.23 3.43 -15.17
N TYR A 75 -19.78 4.15 -16.15
CA TYR A 75 -21.24 4.22 -16.30
C TYR A 75 -21.82 2.90 -16.82
N LYS A 76 -21.14 2.19 -17.73
CA LYS A 76 -21.53 0.84 -18.15
C LYS A 76 -21.53 -0.14 -16.98
N GLU A 77 -20.51 -0.12 -16.14
CA GLU A 77 -20.44 -0.94 -14.92
C GLU A 77 -21.62 -0.61 -13.98
N SER A 78 -21.92 0.69 -13.80
CA SER A 78 -23.07 1.13 -13.01
C SER A 78 -24.39 0.63 -13.58
N ILE A 79 -24.57 0.62 -14.90
CA ILE A 79 -25.75 0.04 -15.57
C ILE A 79 -25.86 -1.46 -15.27
N GLN A 80 -24.75 -2.21 -15.36
CA GLN A 80 -24.73 -3.65 -15.09
C GLN A 80 -25.08 -3.95 -13.63
N LEU A 81 -24.51 -3.19 -12.69
CA LEU A 81 -24.83 -3.30 -11.27
C LEU A 81 -26.31 -2.99 -11.01
N LYS A 82 -26.87 -1.91 -11.58
CA LYS A 82 -28.29 -1.58 -11.42
C LYS A 82 -29.21 -2.67 -11.99
N LYS A 83 -28.86 -3.27 -13.13
CA LYS A 83 -29.61 -4.40 -13.70
C LYS A 83 -29.57 -5.64 -12.81
N LYS A 84 -28.41 -5.95 -12.22
CA LYS A 84 -28.19 -7.14 -11.40
C LYS A 84 -28.77 -7.01 -9.98
N TYR A 85 -28.73 -5.82 -9.40
CA TYR A 85 -29.08 -5.59 -7.99
C TYR A 85 -30.43 -4.89 -7.80
N GLY A 86 -30.90 -4.16 -8.80
CA GLY A 86 -32.20 -3.50 -8.81
C GLY A 86 -32.23 -2.20 -7.99
N LYS A 87 -33.31 -1.97 -7.24
CA LYS A 87 -33.55 -0.75 -6.48
C LYS A 87 -32.80 -0.73 -5.15
N GLN A 88 -32.58 0.48 -4.63
CA GLN A 88 -32.05 0.72 -3.29
C GLN A 88 -32.92 0.03 -2.23
N GLY A 89 -32.28 -0.69 -1.32
CA GLY A 89 -32.88 -1.21 -0.10
C GLY A 89 -32.44 -0.39 1.12
N ASN A 90 -32.40 -1.04 2.28
CA ASN A 90 -32.00 -0.39 3.53
C ASN A 90 -30.48 -0.29 3.67
N LYS A 91 -30.02 0.78 4.32
CA LYS A 91 -28.64 0.91 4.80
C LYS A 91 -28.35 -0.15 5.85
N VAL A 92 -27.25 -0.87 5.69
CA VAL A 92 -26.81 -1.98 6.56
C VAL A 92 -25.70 -1.52 7.49
N ASP A 93 -24.73 -0.79 6.94
CA ASP A 93 -23.52 -0.43 7.65
C ASP A 93 -22.92 0.85 7.08
N THR A 94 -22.18 1.57 7.91
CA THR A 94 -21.47 2.80 7.55
C THR A 94 -20.13 2.81 8.26
N ASP A 95 -19.06 2.65 7.50
CA ASP A 95 -17.69 2.83 7.95
C ASP A 95 -17.21 4.23 7.61
N PHE A 96 -16.48 4.85 8.54
CA PHE A 96 -15.91 6.18 8.34
C PHE A 96 -14.41 6.14 8.59
N THR A 97 -13.64 6.49 7.57
CA THR A 97 -12.18 6.56 7.63
C THR A 97 -11.74 7.99 7.44
N ILE A 98 -11.02 8.55 8.43
CA ILE A 98 -10.39 9.86 8.33
C ILE A 98 -8.91 9.66 8.08
N SER A 99 -8.39 10.35 7.07
CA SER A 99 -6.97 10.61 6.88
C SER A 99 -6.69 12.10 7.08
N SER A 100 -5.42 12.50 7.14
CA SER A 100 -5.02 13.90 7.36
C SER A 100 -5.68 14.86 6.36
N ASP A 101 -5.73 14.42 5.09
CA ASP A 101 -6.08 15.29 3.95
C ASP A 101 -7.37 14.85 3.24
N SER A 102 -7.99 13.76 3.68
CA SER A 102 -9.22 13.23 3.09
C SER A 102 -10.05 12.45 4.09
N ALA A 103 -11.35 12.34 3.82
CA ALA A 103 -12.25 11.47 4.55
C ALA A 103 -12.95 10.53 3.59
N THR A 104 -13.11 9.26 3.94
CA THR A 104 -13.85 8.27 3.15
C THR A 104 -15.02 7.75 3.97
N VAL A 105 -16.23 7.87 3.41
CA VAL A 105 -17.44 7.24 3.94
C VAL A 105 -17.72 6.01 3.08
N VAL A 106 -17.79 4.83 3.71
CA VAL A 106 -18.11 3.57 3.05
C VAL A 106 -19.45 3.07 3.58
N GLU A 107 -20.48 3.10 2.74
CA GLU A 107 -21.82 2.68 3.11
C GLU A 107 -22.21 1.38 2.42
N THR A 108 -22.73 0.42 3.18
CA THR A 108 -23.27 -0.82 2.63
C THR A 108 -24.78 -0.76 2.58
N TYR A 109 -25.36 -0.97 1.41
CA TYR A 109 -26.82 -1.03 1.22
C TYR A 109 -27.28 -2.41 0.77
N THR A 110 -28.42 -2.85 1.30
CA THR A 110 -29.19 -3.93 0.66
C THR A 110 -29.85 -3.42 -0.61
N THR A 111 -30.22 -4.34 -1.49
CA THR A 111 -30.91 -4.04 -2.75
C THR A 111 -32.12 -4.94 -2.90
N SER A 112 -33.02 -4.60 -3.83
CA SER A 112 -34.22 -5.41 -4.10
C SER A 112 -33.92 -6.86 -4.50
N SER A 113 -32.71 -7.13 -5.00
CA SER A 113 -32.25 -8.50 -5.31
C SER A 113 -31.91 -9.35 -4.08
N GLY A 114 -31.95 -8.77 -2.87
CA GLY A 114 -31.49 -9.40 -1.62
C GLY A 114 -29.98 -9.38 -1.43
N LYS A 115 -29.20 -8.91 -2.42
CA LYS A 115 -27.75 -8.76 -2.33
C LYS A 115 -27.35 -7.36 -1.83
N LYS A 116 -26.10 -7.22 -1.39
CA LYS A 116 -25.54 -5.97 -0.87
C LYS A 116 -24.58 -5.31 -1.87
N LEU A 117 -24.57 -3.98 -1.88
CA LEU A 117 -23.61 -3.13 -2.59
C LEU A 117 -22.88 -2.24 -1.58
N ILE A 118 -21.61 -1.95 -1.86
CA ILE A 118 -20.76 -1.06 -1.07
C ILE A 118 -20.54 0.21 -1.88
N PHE A 119 -20.83 1.36 -1.27
CA PHE A 119 -20.63 2.69 -1.83
C PHE A 119 -19.52 3.37 -1.04
N SER A 120 -18.39 3.63 -1.69
CA SER A 120 -17.26 4.34 -1.09
C SER A 120 -17.21 5.74 -1.68
N VAL A 121 -17.43 6.76 -0.85
CA VAL A 121 -17.35 8.17 -1.24
C VAL A 121 -16.18 8.81 -0.51
N THR A 122 -15.23 9.32 -1.28
CA THR A 122 -14.05 10.01 -0.76
C THR A 122 -14.24 11.51 -0.89
N TYR A 123 -13.88 12.23 0.17
CA TYR A 123 -13.95 13.67 0.29
C TYR A 123 -12.54 14.26 0.41
N ASP A 124 -12.29 15.35 -0.32
CA ASP A 124 -11.05 16.14 -0.23
C ASP A 124 -10.97 16.93 1.09
N GLU A 125 -9.87 17.65 1.32
CA GLU A 125 -9.65 18.51 2.49
C GLU A 125 -10.75 19.54 2.75
N LYS A 126 -11.50 19.92 1.70
CA LYS A 126 -12.58 20.92 1.73
C LYS A 126 -13.94 20.29 1.98
N GLY A 127 -14.03 18.96 2.08
CA GLY A 127 -15.27 18.21 2.25
C GLY A 127 -16.06 18.04 0.96
N GLN A 128 -15.45 18.27 -0.20
CA GLN A 128 -16.05 18.04 -1.51
C GLN A 128 -15.78 16.61 -1.97
N THR A 129 -16.72 16.00 -2.68
CA THR A 129 -16.53 14.65 -3.24
C THR A 129 -15.37 14.66 -4.24
N SER A 130 -14.30 13.94 -3.92
CA SER A 130 -13.12 13.78 -4.78
C SER A 130 -13.23 12.58 -5.70
N SER A 131 -13.80 11.48 -5.19
CA SER A 131 -13.99 10.24 -5.93
C SER A 131 -15.08 9.40 -5.29
N TRP A 132 -15.63 8.47 -6.07
CA TRP A 132 -16.60 7.50 -5.59
C TRP A 132 -16.35 6.15 -6.25
N LYS A 133 -16.71 5.07 -5.57
CA LYS A 133 -16.65 3.69 -6.08
C LYS A 133 -17.88 2.92 -5.62
N VAL A 134 -18.42 2.08 -6.49
CA VAL A 134 -19.51 1.15 -6.16
C VAL A 134 -19.05 -0.26 -6.42
N GLU A 135 -19.06 -1.09 -5.38
CA GLU A 135 -18.54 -2.44 -5.44
C GLU A 135 -19.58 -3.45 -4.96
N GLU A 136 -19.48 -4.68 -5.48
CA GLU A 136 -20.25 -5.79 -4.95
C GLU A 136 -19.76 -6.14 -3.53
N TYR A 137 -20.70 -6.28 -2.59
CA TYR A 137 -20.33 -6.71 -1.25
C TYR A 137 -19.71 -8.11 -1.29
N LYS A 138 -18.43 -8.17 -0.92
CA LYS A 138 -17.73 -9.44 -0.65
C LYS A 138 -17.66 -9.65 0.84
N SER A 139 -18.08 -10.82 1.28
CA SER A 139 -17.98 -11.17 2.69
C SER A 139 -16.52 -11.20 3.14
N LEU A 140 -16.28 -11.05 4.44
CA LEU A 140 -14.93 -11.25 4.99
C LEU A 140 -14.38 -12.62 4.63
N GLY A 141 -15.23 -13.66 4.60
CA GLY A 141 -14.86 -15.01 4.15
C GLY A 141 -14.35 -15.02 2.71
N ASP A 142 -15.04 -14.36 1.78
CA ASP A 142 -14.62 -14.28 0.38
C ASP A 142 -13.30 -13.50 0.22
N LYS A 143 -13.16 -12.39 0.95
CA LYS A 143 -11.93 -11.59 0.97
C LYS A 143 -10.76 -12.40 1.52
N MET A 144 -10.97 -13.12 2.62
CA MET A 144 -9.97 -13.98 3.26
C MET A 144 -9.62 -15.19 2.39
N ALA A 145 -10.60 -15.83 1.75
CA ALA A 145 -10.35 -16.93 0.83
C ALA A 145 -9.53 -16.47 -0.38
N LYS A 146 -9.87 -15.31 -0.97
CA LYS A 146 -9.10 -14.73 -2.08
C LYS A 146 -7.68 -14.35 -1.65
N ALA A 147 -7.53 -13.73 -0.47
CA ALA A 147 -6.22 -13.38 0.07
C ALA A 147 -5.38 -14.62 0.38
N GLY A 148 -5.97 -15.64 1.02
CA GLY A 148 -5.32 -16.91 1.35
C GLY A 148 -4.89 -17.67 0.10
N LEU A 149 -5.72 -17.70 -0.96
CA LEU A 149 -5.35 -18.28 -2.24
C LEU A 149 -4.09 -17.60 -2.81
N ASN A 150 -4.01 -16.26 -2.73
CA ASN A 150 -2.84 -15.52 -3.19
C ASN A 150 -1.60 -15.84 -2.34
N THR A 151 -1.73 -15.99 -1.03
CA THR A 151 -0.62 -16.38 -0.14
C THR A 151 -0.13 -17.79 -0.42
N VAL A 152 -1.03 -18.76 -0.60
CA VAL A 152 -0.65 -20.14 -0.92
C VAL A 152 -0.02 -20.21 -2.30
N LEU A 153 -0.57 -19.49 -3.28
CA LEU A 153 -0.03 -19.45 -4.64
C LEU A 153 1.37 -18.82 -4.66
N SER A 154 1.56 -17.68 -3.99
CA SER A 154 2.87 -17.03 -3.94
C SER A 154 3.91 -17.89 -3.22
N MET A 155 3.53 -18.53 -2.12
CA MET A 155 4.40 -19.47 -1.41
C MET A 155 4.76 -20.68 -2.29
N ALA A 156 3.79 -21.27 -2.99
CA ALA A 156 4.01 -22.41 -3.87
C ALA A 156 4.96 -22.09 -5.03
N ILE A 157 4.84 -20.90 -5.64
CA ILE A 157 5.73 -20.45 -6.71
C ILE A 157 7.17 -20.32 -6.20
N VAL A 158 7.36 -19.71 -5.03
CA VAL A 158 8.70 -19.58 -4.43
C VAL A 158 9.33 -20.96 -4.19
N PHE A 159 8.58 -21.91 -3.63
CA PHE A 159 9.06 -23.28 -3.43
C PHE A 159 9.37 -23.99 -4.75
N ALA A 160 8.53 -23.83 -5.78
CA ALA A 160 8.74 -24.43 -7.09
C ALA A 160 10.04 -23.91 -7.75
N VAL A 161 10.31 -22.61 -7.67
CA VAL A 161 11.54 -21.99 -8.20
C VAL A 161 12.77 -22.51 -7.46
N LEU A 162 12.73 -22.63 -6.13
CA LEU A 162 13.85 -23.17 -5.35
C LEU A 162 14.15 -24.64 -5.69
N ILE A 163 13.11 -25.47 -5.85
CA ILE A 163 13.27 -26.86 -6.28
C ILE A 163 13.87 -26.91 -7.70
N PHE A 164 13.40 -26.05 -8.60
CA PHE A 164 13.91 -25.98 -9.96
C PHE A 164 15.39 -25.60 -10.02
N ILE A 165 15.83 -24.59 -9.24
CA ILE A 165 17.24 -24.21 -9.13
C ILE A 165 18.07 -25.36 -8.54
N ALA A 166 17.56 -26.04 -7.50
CA ALA A 166 18.25 -27.18 -6.91
C ALA A 166 18.46 -28.32 -7.93
N ILE A 167 17.47 -28.57 -8.80
CA ILE A 167 17.60 -29.55 -9.89
C ILE A 167 18.66 -29.13 -10.90
N ILE A 168 18.70 -27.85 -11.32
CA ILE A 168 19.72 -27.35 -12.26
C ILE A 168 21.13 -27.56 -11.69
N ILE A 169 21.35 -27.20 -10.42
CA ILE A 169 22.65 -27.41 -9.75
C ILE A 169 22.98 -28.91 -9.65
N ALA A 170 21.99 -29.76 -9.38
CA ALA A 170 22.19 -31.21 -9.34
C ALA A 170 22.58 -31.78 -10.72
N GLN A 171 22.08 -31.22 -11.82
CA GLN A 171 22.50 -31.61 -13.17
C GLN A 171 23.94 -31.15 -13.47
N PHE A 172 24.36 -29.97 -13.00
CA PHE A 172 25.76 -29.55 -13.10
C PHE A 172 26.71 -30.47 -12.33
N LYS A 173 26.30 -31.07 -11.21
CA LYS A 173 27.08 -32.10 -10.51
C LYS A 173 27.35 -33.32 -11.40
N HIS A 174 26.42 -33.68 -12.29
CA HIS A 174 26.61 -34.78 -13.24
C HIS A 174 27.63 -34.44 -14.35
N ILE A 175 27.79 -33.15 -14.69
CA ILE A 175 28.80 -32.67 -15.64
C ILE A 175 30.17 -32.51 -14.97
N GLY A 176 30.24 -32.04 -13.72
CA GLY A 176 31.49 -31.97 -12.94
C GLY A 176 32.11 -33.34 -12.65
N ASN A 177 31.28 -34.38 -12.49
CA ASN A 177 31.76 -35.76 -12.37
C ASN A 177 32.40 -36.30 -13.67
N PHE A 178 32.11 -35.72 -14.84
CA PHE A 178 32.78 -36.07 -16.10
C PHE A 178 34.15 -35.37 -16.24
N GLN A 179 34.35 -34.23 -15.58
CA GLN A 179 35.64 -33.52 -15.55
C GLN A 179 36.61 -34.09 -14.51
N ASN A 180 36.11 -34.74 -13.44
CA ASN A 180 36.92 -35.42 -12.43
C ASN A 180 37.58 -36.74 -12.90
N GLY A 181 37.36 -37.16 -14.15
CA GLY A 181 38.03 -38.32 -14.76
C GLY A 181 39.45 -38.03 -15.26
N ALA A 182 39.87 -36.77 -15.33
CA ALA A 182 41.20 -36.39 -15.79
C ALA A 182 41.97 -35.61 -14.70
N LYS A 183 42.93 -36.33 -14.09
CA LYS A 183 44.05 -35.85 -13.25
C LYS A 183 43.75 -35.58 -11.77
N LYS A 184 43.92 -36.65 -10.98
CA LYS A 184 44.68 -36.56 -9.73
C LYS A 184 46.13 -36.25 -10.08
N GLU A 185 46.58 -35.02 -9.81
CA GLU A 185 47.98 -34.76 -9.51
C GLU A 185 48.00 -34.08 -8.14
N GLU A 186 48.72 -34.73 -7.22
CA GLU A 186 48.96 -34.24 -5.87
C GLU A 186 49.74 -32.94 -5.94
N VAL A 187 49.11 -31.84 -5.52
CA VAL A 187 49.86 -30.63 -5.17
C VAL A 187 50.06 -30.62 -3.66
N LYS A 188 51.30 -30.93 -3.31
CA LYS A 188 51.96 -30.83 -2.00
C LYS A 188 51.56 -29.54 -1.26
N ALA A 189 51.15 -29.71 0.00
CA ALA A 189 50.90 -28.61 0.92
C ALA A 189 52.20 -27.86 1.27
N GLU A 190 52.19 -26.54 1.08
CA GLU A 190 53.14 -25.58 1.66
C GLU A 190 52.36 -24.49 2.42
N PRO A 191 52.97 -23.84 3.42
CA PRO A 191 52.28 -23.42 4.63
C PRO A 191 51.42 -22.17 4.45
N VAL A 192 50.37 -22.14 5.27
CA VAL A 192 49.42 -21.05 5.48
C VAL A 192 50.18 -19.74 5.74
N VAL A 193 50.08 -18.79 4.81
CA VAL A 193 50.23 -17.37 5.11
C VAL A 193 48.83 -16.82 5.31
N GLU A 194 48.57 -16.40 6.53
CA GLU A 194 47.33 -15.78 6.99
C GLU A 194 47.11 -14.46 6.23
N ALA A 195 46.20 -14.46 5.26
CA ALA A 195 45.78 -13.27 4.55
C ALA A 195 44.76 -12.51 5.42
N ALA A 196 45.15 -11.30 5.83
CA ALA A 196 44.32 -10.33 6.53
C ALA A 196 42.96 -10.10 5.83
N PRO A 197 41.91 -9.72 6.58
CA PRO A 197 40.57 -9.58 6.02
C PRO A 197 40.55 -8.51 4.92
N VAL A 198 40.03 -8.90 3.75
CA VAL A 198 39.71 -7.98 2.67
C VAL A 198 38.58 -7.08 3.17
N VAL A 199 38.90 -5.81 3.38
CA VAL A 199 37.92 -4.75 3.55
C VAL A 199 37.21 -4.59 2.21
N GLU A 200 35.93 -4.94 2.16
CA GLU A 200 35.04 -4.50 1.08
C GLU A 200 34.96 -2.96 1.18
N GLU A 201 35.57 -2.25 0.23
CA GLU A 201 35.23 -0.85 0.02
C GLU A 201 33.77 -0.80 -0.43
N GLU A 202 32.88 -0.40 0.48
CA GLU A 202 31.53 0.04 0.15
C GLU A 202 31.65 1.10 -0.95
N ASN A 203 30.91 0.90 -2.04
CA ASN A 203 30.76 1.90 -3.08
C ASN A 203 29.83 3.01 -2.56
N LEU A 204 30.38 3.86 -1.69
CA LEU A 204 29.71 5.01 -1.05
C LEU A 204 29.42 6.16 -2.02
N VAL A 205 29.64 5.96 -3.33
CA VAL A 205 29.38 6.98 -4.36
C VAL A 205 27.86 7.21 -4.48
N ASP A 206 27.05 6.18 -4.33
CA ASP A 206 25.58 6.26 -4.38
C ASP A 206 25.00 6.98 -3.14
N ASP A 207 25.64 6.78 -1.98
CA ASP A 207 25.23 7.40 -0.72
C ASP A 207 25.59 8.89 -0.64
N LEU A 208 26.63 9.34 -1.35
CA LEU A 208 26.98 10.77 -1.42
C LEU A 208 25.90 11.59 -2.14
N GLU A 209 25.27 11.03 -3.18
CA GLU A 209 24.15 11.69 -3.87
C GLU A 209 22.92 11.76 -2.96
N LEU A 210 22.62 10.68 -2.23
CA LEU A 210 21.52 10.65 -1.26
C LEU A 210 21.73 11.67 -0.12
N VAL A 211 22.95 11.74 0.44
CA VAL A 211 23.31 12.71 1.48
C VAL A 211 23.23 14.14 0.94
N ALA A 212 23.62 14.39 -0.31
CA ALA A 212 23.51 15.71 -0.93
C ALA A 212 22.04 16.16 -1.10
N VAL A 213 21.14 15.27 -1.53
CA VAL A 213 19.71 15.56 -1.66
C VAL A 213 19.08 15.79 -0.29
N ILE A 214 19.44 14.99 0.72
CA ILE A 214 18.95 15.19 2.10
C ILE A 214 19.47 16.51 2.67
N THR A 215 20.74 16.86 2.43
CA THR A 215 21.34 18.12 2.89
C THR A 215 20.72 19.33 2.19
N ALA A 216 20.48 19.24 0.88
CA ALA A 216 19.79 20.28 0.12
C ALA A 216 18.33 20.45 0.57
N ALA A 217 17.62 19.34 0.84
CA ALA A 217 16.25 19.37 1.35
C ALA A 217 16.18 19.97 2.77
N ILE A 218 17.12 19.64 3.65
CA ILE A 218 17.22 20.24 4.99
C ILE A 218 17.57 21.72 4.89
N ALA A 219 18.52 22.10 4.04
CA ALA A 219 18.92 23.49 3.84
C ALA A 219 17.74 24.33 3.29
N ALA A 220 17.05 23.86 2.25
CA ALA A 220 15.87 24.50 1.68
C ALA A 220 14.71 24.59 2.68
N ALA A 221 14.52 23.58 3.54
CA ALA A 221 13.53 23.61 4.62
C ALA A 221 13.93 24.56 5.76
N SER A 222 15.22 24.84 5.91
CA SER A 222 15.78 25.67 6.99
C SER A 222 15.99 27.14 6.60
N GLU A 223 15.68 27.57 5.38
CA GLU A 223 15.80 28.98 4.92
C GLU A 223 14.81 29.96 5.61
N THR A 224 14.27 29.62 6.78
CA THR A 224 13.48 30.55 7.63
C THR A 224 14.09 30.80 9.02
N GLU A 225 15.35 30.47 9.26
CA GLU A 225 16.08 30.98 10.43
C GLU A 225 17.31 31.78 10.00
N SER A 226 17.08 33.07 9.76
CA SER A 226 18.14 34.06 9.61
C SER A 226 19.09 34.00 10.82
N ALA A 227 20.36 33.71 10.59
CA ALA A 227 21.45 33.83 11.57
C ALA A 227 21.79 35.31 11.93
N ASP A 228 20.80 36.20 11.92
CA ASP A 228 20.94 37.64 12.10
C ASP A 228 20.56 38.11 13.52
N GLY A 229 20.27 37.17 14.43
CA GLY A 229 19.84 37.45 15.81
C GLY A 229 20.91 37.34 16.90
N LEU A 230 22.18 37.05 16.54
CA LEU A 230 23.26 36.84 17.52
C LEU A 230 23.99 38.15 17.86
N VAL A 231 23.49 38.87 18.87
CA VAL A 231 24.17 40.06 19.42
C VAL A 231 25.18 39.65 20.50
N ILE A 232 26.46 39.59 20.14
CA ILE A 232 27.56 39.42 21.08
C ILE A 232 27.79 40.75 21.82
N ARG A 233 27.64 40.76 23.15
CA ARG A 233 27.98 41.91 24.00
C ARG A 233 29.08 41.51 24.97
N SER A 234 30.10 42.35 25.15
CA SER A 234 31.15 42.11 26.13
C SER A 234 30.62 42.35 27.55
N ILE A 235 30.75 41.34 28.42
CA ILE A 235 30.46 41.48 29.85
C ILE A 235 31.80 41.69 30.55
N ILE A 236 32.01 42.89 31.10
CA ILE A 236 33.14 43.19 31.99
C ILE A 236 32.66 42.89 33.42
N ARG A 237 33.26 41.86 34.06
CA ARG A 237 33.07 41.61 35.50
C ARG A 237 33.88 42.64 36.29
N ARG A 238 33.19 43.39 37.16
CA ARG A 238 33.84 44.12 38.28
C ARG A 238 34.19 43.16 39.39
#